data_AF-A0A6M5YG90-F1
#
_entry.id   AF-A0A6M5YG90-F1
#
_cell.length_a   1.000
_cell.length_b   1.000
_cell.length_c   1.000
_cell.angle_alpha   90.00
_cell.angle_beta   90.00
_cell.angle_gamma   90.00
#
_symmetry.space_group_name_H-M   'P 1'
#
loop_
_entity.id
_entity.type
_entity.pdbx_description
1 polymer ?
#
loop_
_entity_poly.entity_id
_entity_poly.type
_entity_poly.pdbx_seq_one_letter_code
_entity_poly.pdbx_strand_id
1 'polypeptide(L)'
;MYRRTRAVSAAAILALMGGASAAEPDAIRAKLDKARAAYESELSAAEKGAGEALDKAEAAVRKRGDKAALDKLKAERELFELTGVPPKCVPAPVAQKAAAARKTLEAALAVAVKDFTRARLDAEAEAAEREAAYLKDAPPSLRPRYFLVVNKVSNLALAPEKQRGEPGTGLLQAKQSGADSQLWMLVPTAGGDAVLLRNRATGLLAGTGGSGDEGRRLTLEKDTGDGSRWTLERDGSYFLFQNVSSKMRIGVSSASTEVGAHVVQWKKDEGLEDHRWNLVAAKPK
;
A
#
# COMPACT_ATOMS: atom_id res chain seq x y z
N MET A 1 -0.60 92.90 -2.54
CA MET A 1 -0.71 92.30 -3.88
C MET A 1 -1.12 90.84 -3.69
N TYR A 2 -2.29 90.45 -4.23
CA TYR A 2 -2.89 89.10 -4.37
C TYR A 2 -3.00 88.17 -3.14
N ARG A 3 -4.16 87.96 -2.46
CA ARG A 3 -5.48 87.32 -2.77
C ARG A 3 -5.54 85.76 -2.71
N ARG A 4 -6.53 85.29 -1.91
CA ARG A 4 -7.35 84.04 -1.90
C ARG A 4 -6.96 82.94 -0.88
N THR A 5 -7.66 82.71 0.25
CA THR A 5 -9.00 82.16 0.61
C THR A 5 -9.37 80.75 0.11
N ARG A 6 -9.60 79.83 1.09
CA ARG A 6 -10.64 78.74 1.22
C ARG A 6 -10.65 77.63 0.15
N ALA A 7 -11.01 76.35 0.37
CA ALA A 7 -11.52 75.55 1.50
C ALA A 7 -11.68 74.06 1.06
N VAL A 8 -12.17 73.20 1.99
CA VAL A 8 -13.02 71.99 1.81
C VAL A 8 -12.36 70.60 1.71
N SER A 9 -12.47 69.88 2.85
CA SER A 9 -13.06 68.56 3.13
C SER A 9 -12.79 67.28 2.30
N ALA A 10 -12.70 66.19 3.07
CA ALA A 10 -13.46 64.92 2.97
C ALA A 10 -12.66 63.61 2.70
N ALA A 11 -12.70 62.78 3.75
CA ALA A 11 -12.58 61.33 3.87
C ALA A 11 -12.57 60.44 2.61
N ALA A 12 -11.73 59.39 2.66
CA ALA A 12 -12.18 58.01 2.40
C ALA A 12 -11.20 57.00 3.04
N ILE A 13 -11.72 56.21 3.96
CA ILE A 13 -11.16 54.96 4.44
C ILE A 13 -11.18 53.96 3.28
N LEU A 14 -10.05 53.30 2.99
CA LEU A 14 -10.10 51.95 2.43
C LEU A 14 -9.08 51.08 3.14
N ALA A 15 -9.61 50.25 4.04
CA ALA A 15 -8.94 49.08 4.55
C ALA A 15 -8.59 48.16 3.38
N LEU A 16 -7.29 47.89 3.18
CA LEU A 16 -6.88 46.62 2.58
C LEU A 16 -6.66 45.64 3.72
N MET A 17 -7.75 44.95 4.03
CA MET A 17 -7.73 43.65 4.69
C MET A 17 -6.84 42.68 3.89
N GLY A 18 -6.14 41.80 4.61
CA GLY A 18 -6.01 40.42 4.17
C GLY A 18 -4.77 40.08 3.35
N GLY A 19 -3.58 40.34 3.89
CA GLY A 19 -2.46 39.43 3.67
C GLY A 19 -2.41 38.47 4.85
N ALA A 20 -3.18 37.37 4.82
CA ALA A 20 -2.82 36.23 5.66
C ALA A 20 -1.35 35.96 5.34
N SER A 21 -0.46 36.14 6.33
CA SER A 21 0.95 35.79 6.21
C SER A 21 0.96 34.42 5.56
N ALA A 22 1.37 34.34 4.28
CA ALA A 22 1.70 33.07 3.69
C ALA A 22 2.69 32.45 4.69
N ALA A 23 2.33 31.32 5.29
CA ALA A 23 3.26 30.64 6.17
C ALA A 23 4.53 30.46 5.34
N GLU A 24 5.67 30.90 5.87
CA GLU A 24 6.93 30.75 5.16
C GLU A 24 7.07 29.27 4.73
N PRO A 25 7.59 28.98 3.53
CA PRO A 25 7.70 27.61 3.01
C PRO A 25 8.24 26.59 4.04
N ASP A 26 9.19 27.02 4.87
CA ASP A 26 9.77 26.19 5.91
C ASP A 26 8.83 25.91 7.08
N ALA A 27 7.93 26.84 7.41
CA ALA A 27 6.88 26.62 8.41
C ALA A 27 5.82 25.61 7.91
N ILE A 28 5.52 25.59 6.61
CA ILE A 28 4.61 24.59 6.01
C ILE A 28 5.27 23.20 6.10
N ARG A 29 6.54 23.09 5.68
CA ARG A 29 7.33 21.85 5.75
C ARG A 29 7.44 21.33 7.18
N ALA A 30 7.83 22.18 8.13
CA ALA A 30 8.00 21.79 9.53
C ALA A 30 6.70 21.26 10.17
N LYS A 31 5.53 21.85 9.85
CA LYS A 31 4.23 21.35 10.33
C LYS A 31 3.91 19.98 9.75
N LEU A 32 4.14 19.80 8.45
CA LEU A 32 3.89 18.53 7.77
C LEU A 32 4.83 17.43 8.28
N ASP A 33 6.12 17.73 8.44
CA ASP A 33 7.11 16.78 8.95
C ASP A 33 6.84 16.38 10.39
N LYS A 34 6.37 17.31 11.23
CA LYS A 34 5.92 16.99 12.59
C LYS A 34 4.74 16.00 12.58
N ALA A 35 3.78 16.17 11.67
CA ALA A 35 2.65 15.25 11.54
C ALA A 35 3.11 13.86 11.04
N ARG A 36 4.04 13.80 10.08
CA ARG A 36 4.66 12.55 9.61
C ARG A 36 5.41 11.84 10.72
N ALA A 37 6.23 12.55 11.48
CA ALA A 37 6.99 11.99 12.60
C ALA A 37 6.08 11.44 13.71
N ALA A 38 5.00 12.16 14.04
CA ALA A 38 4.01 11.69 15.01
C ALA A 38 3.31 10.42 14.53
N TYR A 39 2.93 10.37 13.25
CA TYR A 39 2.36 9.16 12.65
C TYR A 39 3.33 7.98 12.70
N GLU A 40 4.58 8.19 12.29
CA GLU A 40 5.61 7.14 12.28
C GLU A 40 5.94 6.61 13.68
N SER A 41 5.94 7.48 14.69
CA SER A 41 6.10 7.09 16.09
C SER A 41 4.96 6.19 16.57
N GLU A 42 3.70 6.57 16.29
CA GLU A 42 2.54 5.77 16.68
C GLU A 42 2.45 4.46 15.89
N LEU A 43 2.87 4.44 14.62
CA LEU A 43 3.00 3.20 13.83
C LEU A 43 3.99 2.24 14.47
N SER A 44 5.20 2.73 14.78
CA SER A 44 6.25 1.91 15.38
C SER A 44 5.83 1.35 16.75
N ALA A 45 5.16 2.17 17.56
CA ALA A 45 4.57 1.72 18.82
C ALA A 45 3.48 0.66 18.60
N ALA A 46 2.63 0.84 17.59
CA ALA A 46 1.57 -0.11 17.28
C ALA A 46 2.10 -1.46 16.77
N GLU A 47 3.12 -1.46 15.92
CA GLU A 47 3.77 -2.68 15.43
C GLU A 47 4.46 -3.45 16.57
N LYS A 48 5.17 -2.74 17.46
CA LYS A 48 5.77 -3.33 18.65
C LYS A 48 4.70 -3.95 19.56
N GLY A 49 3.64 -3.19 19.87
CA GLY A 49 2.55 -3.67 20.70
C GLY A 49 1.81 -4.87 20.09
N ALA A 50 1.70 -4.94 18.76
CA ALA A 50 1.13 -6.09 18.07
C ALA A 50 1.99 -7.35 18.23
N GLY A 51 3.31 -7.21 18.09
CA GLY A 51 4.27 -8.30 18.34
C GLY A 51 4.18 -8.83 19.77
N GLU A 52 4.23 -7.95 20.77
CA GLU A 52 4.12 -8.31 22.18
C GLU A 52 2.78 -9.02 22.50
N ALA A 53 1.68 -8.55 21.91
CA ALA A 53 0.37 -9.18 22.08
C ALA A 53 0.32 -10.59 21.48
N LEU A 54 0.89 -10.78 20.29
CA LEU A 54 0.99 -12.09 19.64
C LEU A 54 1.85 -13.06 20.45
N ASP A 55 3.00 -12.61 20.96
CA ASP A 55 3.91 -13.44 21.77
C ASP A 55 3.23 -13.90 23.07
N LYS A 56 2.52 -12.98 23.75
CA LYS A 56 1.74 -13.29 24.94
C LYS A 56 0.60 -14.25 24.65
N ALA A 57 -0.13 -14.05 23.55
CA ALA A 57 -1.19 -14.95 23.13
C ALA A 57 -0.65 -16.36 22.84
N GLU A 58 0.49 -16.46 22.16
CA GLU A 58 1.14 -17.73 21.84
C GLU A 58 1.57 -18.48 23.10
N ALA A 59 2.22 -17.79 24.04
CA ALA A 59 2.61 -18.38 25.33
C ALA A 59 1.39 -18.92 26.09
N ALA A 60 0.28 -18.17 26.10
CA ALA A 60 -0.97 -18.61 26.71
C ALA A 60 -1.59 -19.83 26.00
N VAL A 61 -1.49 -19.92 24.66
CA VAL A 61 -1.93 -21.08 23.87
C VAL A 61 -1.11 -22.33 24.16
N ARG A 62 0.21 -22.18 24.20
CA ARG A 62 1.12 -23.28 24.50
C ARG A 62 0.90 -23.82 25.91
N LYS A 63 0.70 -22.92 26.88
CA LYS A 63 0.42 -23.31 28.28
C LYS A 63 -0.85 -24.16 28.42
N ARG A 64 -1.88 -23.92 27.59
CA ARG A 64 -3.12 -24.71 27.59
C ARG A 64 -3.09 -25.96 26.71
N GLY A 65 -2.01 -26.21 25.96
CA GLY A 65 -1.88 -27.38 25.07
C GLY A 65 -2.84 -27.38 23.86
N ASP A 66 -3.36 -26.21 23.46
CA ASP A 66 -4.38 -26.07 22.42
C ASP A 66 -3.73 -25.89 21.03
N LYS A 67 -3.49 -27.02 20.35
CA LYS A 67 -2.84 -27.04 19.03
C LYS A 67 -3.63 -26.27 17.97
N ALA A 68 -4.95 -26.42 17.94
CA ALA A 68 -5.79 -25.78 16.92
C ALA A 68 -5.72 -24.25 17.00
N ALA A 69 -5.79 -23.69 18.21
CA ALA A 69 -5.63 -22.25 18.38
C ALA A 69 -4.19 -21.77 18.11
N LEU A 70 -3.18 -22.61 18.33
CA LEU A 70 -1.78 -22.25 18.05
C LEU A 70 -1.58 -22.10 16.54
N ASP A 71 -2.12 -23.03 15.76
CA ASP A 71 -2.02 -23.01 14.31
C ASP A 71 -2.76 -21.81 13.72
N LYS A 72 -3.95 -21.48 14.25
CA LYS A 72 -4.67 -20.25 13.89
C LYS A 72 -3.88 -18.98 14.22
N LEU A 73 -3.28 -18.90 15.41
CA LEU A 73 -2.49 -17.74 15.82
C LEU A 73 -1.25 -17.54 14.95
N LYS A 74 -0.59 -18.62 14.54
CA LYS A 74 0.54 -18.57 13.60
C LYS A 74 0.13 -18.05 12.22
N ALA A 75 -1.02 -18.48 11.72
CA ALA A 75 -1.57 -17.97 10.47
C ALA A 75 -1.92 -16.47 10.57
N GLU A 76 -2.48 -16.03 11.70
CA GLU A 76 -2.74 -14.60 11.97
C GLU A 76 -1.44 -13.78 12.05
N ARG A 77 -0.39 -14.31 12.68
CA ARG A 77 0.94 -13.67 12.71
C ARG A 77 1.52 -13.53 11.31
N GLU A 78 1.48 -14.60 10.51
CA GLU A 78 1.97 -14.56 9.14
C GLU A 78 1.19 -13.53 8.30
N LEU A 79 -0.14 -13.51 8.41
CA LEU A 79 -0.94 -12.54 7.69
C LEU A 79 -0.57 -11.10 8.10
N PHE A 80 -0.33 -10.86 9.39
CA PHE A 80 0.18 -9.57 9.87
C PHE A 80 1.56 -9.24 9.31
N GLU A 81 2.46 -10.22 9.24
CA GLU A 81 3.79 -10.05 8.68
C GLU A 81 3.77 -9.77 7.17
N LEU A 82 2.76 -10.27 6.46
CA LEU A 82 2.59 -10.08 5.03
C LEU A 82 1.81 -8.81 4.68
N THR A 83 0.83 -8.41 5.49
CA THR A 83 -0.13 -7.37 5.12
C THR A 83 -0.10 -6.14 6.03
N GLY A 84 0.51 -6.26 7.21
CA GLY A 84 0.45 -5.24 8.26
C GLY A 84 -0.93 -5.08 8.91
N VAL A 85 -1.92 -5.92 8.57
CA VAL A 85 -3.24 -5.87 9.19
C VAL A 85 -3.18 -6.39 10.63
N PRO A 86 -3.57 -5.60 11.64
CA PRO A 86 -3.52 -6.00 13.04
C PRO A 86 -4.26 -7.34 13.29
N PRO A 87 -3.59 -8.33 13.90
CA PRO A 87 -4.24 -9.54 14.37
C PRO A 87 -5.36 -9.25 15.36
N LYS A 88 -6.35 -10.15 15.48
CA LYS A 88 -7.49 -9.99 16.40
C LYS A 88 -7.08 -9.95 17.87
N CYS A 89 -5.93 -10.54 18.21
CA CYS A 89 -5.38 -10.49 19.57
C CYS A 89 -4.74 -9.14 19.92
N VAL A 90 -4.55 -8.24 18.96
CA VAL A 90 -3.98 -6.90 19.21
C VAL A 90 -5.03 -6.03 19.90
N PRO A 91 -4.71 -5.39 21.03
CA PRO A 91 -5.65 -4.53 21.73
C PRO A 91 -6.13 -3.37 20.84
N ALA A 92 -7.43 -3.14 20.80
CA ALA A 92 -8.03 -2.04 20.03
C ALA A 92 -7.39 -0.66 20.28
N PRO A 93 -7.00 -0.28 21.52
CA PRO A 93 -6.33 1.00 21.76
C PRO A 93 -5.01 1.17 20.99
N VAL A 94 -4.28 0.06 20.74
CA VAL A 94 -3.01 0.08 19.99
C VAL A 94 -3.25 0.47 18.53
N ALA A 95 -4.24 -0.16 17.89
CA ALA A 95 -4.63 0.18 16.52
C ALA A 95 -5.29 1.56 16.40
N GLN A 96 -6.06 1.98 17.42
CA GLN A 96 -6.76 3.27 17.43
C GLN A 96 -5.80 4.47 17.45
N LYS A 97 -4.68 4.40 18.17
CA LYS A 97 -3.69 5.49 18.21
C LYS A 97 -3.02 5.71 16.85
N ALA A 98 -2.58 4.64 16.20
CA ALA A 98 -2.05 4.68 14.83
C ALA A 98 -3.07 5.28 13.85
N ALA A 99 -4.33 4.85 13.93
CA ALA A 99 -5.41 5.38 13.10
C ALA A 99 -5.69 6.87 13.37
N ALA A 100 -5.62 7.32 14.62
CA ALA A 100 -5.78 8.72 14.98
C ALA A 100 -4.65 9.59 14.43
N ALA A 101 -3.39 9.14 14.58
CA ALA A 101 -2.23 9.85 14.03
C ALA A 101 -2.25 9.91 12.50
N ARG A 102 -2.73 8.85 11.84
CA ARG A 102 -2.98 8.86 10.39
C ARG A 102 -3.97 9.96 9.99
N LYS A 103 -5.11 10.08 10.69
CA LYS A 103 -6.09 11.15 10.43
C LYS A 103 -5.48 12.55 10.60
N THR A 104 -4.60 12.72 11.59
CA THR A 104 -3.87 13.97 11.78
C THR A 104 -2.94 14.27 10.59
N LEU A 105 -2.22 13.26 10.08
CA LEU A 105 -1.39 13.41 8.88
C LEU A 105 -2.23 13.73 7.63
N GLU A 106 -3.34 13.03 7.41
CA GLU A 106 -4.27 13.30 6.29
C GLU A 106 -4.77 14.75 6.33
N ALA A 107 -5.13 15.26 7.51
CA ALA A 107 -5.52 16.66 7.67
C ALA A 107 -4.36 17.63 7.42
N ALA A 108 -3.15 17.31 7.89
CA ALA A 108 -1.96 18.12 7.66
C ALA A 108 -1.58 18.19 6.18
N LEU A 109 -1.69 17.08 5.44
CA LEU A 109 -1.48 17.03 4.00
C LEU A 109 -2.49 17.90 3.25
N ALA A 110 -3.78 17.84 3.62
CA ALA A 110 -4.81 18.67 3.00
C ALA A 110 -4.58 20.18 3.20
N VAL A 111 -4.00 20.58 4.35
CA VAL A 111 -3.57 21.96 4.61
C VAL A 111 -2.32 22.30 3.80
N ALA A 112 -1.32 21.42 3.81
CA ALA A 112 -0.05 21.62 3.12
C ALA A 112 -0.24 21.80 1.60
N VAL A 113 -1.10 21.00 0.97
CA VAL A 113 -1.45 21.17 -0.46
C VAL A 113 -1.92 22.59 -0.74
N LYS A 114 -2.90 23.10 0.02
CA LYS A 114 -3.44 24.45 -0.16
C LYS A 114 -2.37 25.53 0.04
N ASP A 115 -1.53 25.38 1.05
CA ASP A 115 -0.53 26.38 1.40
C ASP A 115 0.66 26.36 0.42
N PHE A 116 1.10 25.20 -0.05
CA PHE A 116 2.12 25.08 -1.12
C PHE A 116 1.63 25.68 -2.44
N THR A 117 0.37 25.42 -2.84
CA THR A 117 -0.22 26.04 -4.04
C THR A 117 -0.24 27.57 -3.94
N ARG A 118 -0.63 28.13 -2.78
CA ARG A 118 -0.58 29.58 -2.55
C ARG A 118 0.84 30.15 -2.60
N ALA A 119 1.82 29.37 -2.16
CA ALA A 119 3.24 29.72 -2.20
C ALA A 119 3.91 29.46 -3.57
N ARG A 120 3.17 28.98 -4.59
CA ARG A 120 3.68 28.59 -5.91
C ARG A 120 4.74 27.48 -5.86
N LEU A 121 4.62 26.58 -4.89
CA LEU A 121 5.46 25.39 -4.72
C LEU A 121 4.73 24.16 -5.26
N ASP A 122 4.53 24.16 -6.59
CA ASP A 122 3.64 23.18 -7.25
C ASP A 122 4.14 21.74 -7.12
N ALA A 123 5.47 21.53 -7.16
CA ALA A 123 6.06 20.21 -6.99
C ALA A 123 5.79 19.60 -5.61
N GLU A 124 5.88 20.42 -4.55
CA GLU A 124 5.56 20.01 -3.18
C GLU A 124 4.05 19.81 -2.96
N ALA A 125 3.20 20.63 -3.59
CA ALA A 125 1.76 20.44 -3.58
C ALA A 125 1.39 19.08 -4.20
N GLU A 126 1.91 18.79 -5.39
CA GLU A 126 1.69 17.48 -6.04
C GLU A 126 2.23 16.31 -5.21
N ALA A 127 3.38 16.49 -4.55
CA ALA A 127 3.94 15.45 -3.67
C ALA A 127 3.02 15.16 -2.48
N ALA A 128 2.46 16.21 -1.86
CA ALA A 128 1.51 16.07 -0.77
C ALA A 128 0.17 15.46 -1.23
N GLU A 129 -0.31 15.80 -2.44
CA GLU A 129 -1.49 15.17 -3.04
C GLU A 129 -1.29 13.67 -3.29
N ARG A 130 -0.12 13.29 -3.82
CA ARG A 130 0.23 11.88 -4.03
C ARG A 130 0.27 11.10 -2.71
N GLU A 131 0.84 11.69 -1.66
CA GLU A 131 0.87 11.06 -0.33
C GLU A 131 -0.55 10.94 0.26
N ALA A 132 -1.38 11.97 0.12
CA ALA A 132 -2.77 11.94 0.59
C ALA A 132 -3.61 10.89 -0.15
N ALA A 133 -3.47 10.79 -1.47
CA ALA A 133 -4.11 9.76 -2.28
C ALA A 133 -3.65 8.35 -1.88
N TYR A 134 -2.35 8.19 -1.64
CA TYR A 134 -1.79 6.94 -1.15
C TYR A 134 -2.38 6.52 0.19
N LEU A 135 -2.43 7.43 1.17
CA LEU A 135 -3.03 7.14 2.48
C LEU A 135 -4.51 6.77 2.31
N LYS A 136 -5.28 7.55 1.55
CA LYS A 136 -6.70 7.28 1.30
C LYS A 136 -6.95 5.86 0.77
N ASP A 137 -6.13 5.42 -0.18
CA ASP A 137 -6.26 4.09 -0.79
C ASP A 137 -5.50 3.00 -0.04
N ALA A 138 -4.73 3.33 1.00
CA ALA A 138 -3.95 2.37 1.75
C ALA A 138 -4.88 1.41 2.50
N PRO A 139 -4.55 0.10 2.53
CA PRO A 139 -5.30 -0.86 3.31
C PRO A 139 -5.38 -0.47 4.79
N PRO A 140 -6.30 -1.06 5.57
CA PRO A 140 -6.33 -0.92 7.03
C PRO A 140 -5.17 -1.70 7.69
N SER A 141 -3.95 -1.49 7.20
CA SER A 141 -2.69 -1.99 7.74
C SER A 141 -2.05 -0.92 8.63
N LEU A 142 -1.31 -1.33 9.66
CA LEU A 142 -0.43 -0.41 10.40
C LEU A 142 0.60 0.19 9.46
N ARG A 143 1.33 -0.66 8.72
CA ARG A 143 2.33 -0.23 7.75
C ARG A 143 2.17 -1.05 6.48
N PRO A 144 2.06 -0.38 5.31
CA PRO A 144 2.04 -1.09 4.04
C PRO A 144 3.36 -1.84 3.83
N ARG A 145 3.26 -3.13 3.50
CA ARG A 145 4.42 -3.99 3.26
C ARG A 145 4.53 -4.30 1.77
N TYR A 146 5.71 -4.06 1.23
CA TYR A 146 6.02 -4.30 -0.16
C TYR A 146 6.95 -5.50 -0.31
N PHE A 147 6.70 -6.30 -1.32
CA PHE A 147 7.46 -7.50 -1.62
C PHE A 147 7.82 -7.55 -3.10
N LEU A 148 8.97 -8.14 -3.39
CA LEU A 148 9.16 -8.80 -4.67
C LEU A 148 8.43 -10.15 -4.60
N VAL A 149 7.65 -10.47 -5.63
CA VAL A 149 7.02 -11.78 -5.80
C VAL A 149 7.90 -12.57 -6.76
N VAL A 150 8.75 -13.46 -6.22
CA VAL A 150 9.84 -14.11 -6.94
C VAL A 150 9.48 -15.56 -7.23
N ASN A 151 9.54 -15.97 -8.50
CA ASN A 151 9.26 -17.34 -8.88
C ASN A 151 10.32 -18.29 -8.33
N LYS A 152 9.90 -19.45 -7.79
CA LYS A 152 10.81 -20.46 -7.23
C LYS A 152 11.82 -20.98 -8.25
N VAL A 153 11.38 -21.26 -9.47
CA VAL A 153 12.18 -21.97 -10.48
C VAL A 153 13.16 -21.02 -11.16
N SER A 154 12.68 -19.87 -11.63
CA SER A 154 13.49 -18.94 -12.41
C SER A 154 14.26 -17.92 -11.57
N ASN A 155 13.88 -17.73 -10.30
CA ASN A 155 14.35 -16.64 -9.43
C ASN A 155 14.10 -15.23 -10.03
N LEU A 156 13.14 -15.11 -10.95
CA LEU A 156 12.71 -13.85 -11.55
C LEU A 156 11.48 -13.29 -10.82
N ALA A 157 11.35 -11.97 -10.79
CA ALA A 157 10.25 -11.27 -10.13
C ALA A 157 9.07 -11.02 -11.07
N LEU A 158 7.86 -11.12 -10.53
CA LEU A 158 6.64 -10.62 -11.15
C LEU A 158 6.75 -9.12 -11.42
N ALA A 159 6.53 -8.72 -12.67
CA ALA A 159 6.59 -7.33 -13.10
C ALA A 159 5.55 -7.06 -14.20
N PRO A 160 5.04 -5.83 -14.29
CA PRO A 160 4.34 -5.39 -15.49
C PRO A 160 5.33 -5.21 -16.65
N GLU A 161 4.85 -5.40 -17.88
CA GLU A 161 5.59 -5.11 -19.12
C GLU A 161 6.13 -3.68 -19.19
N LYS A 162 5.43 -2.75 -18.55
CA LYS A 162 5.76 -1.32 -18.52
C LYS A 162 5.91 -0.88 -17.07
N GLN A 163 6.96 -0.10 -16.79
CA GLN A 163 7.25 0.44 -15.45
C GLN A 163 6.06 1.20 -14.83
N ARG A 164 5.31 1.91 -15.66
CA ARG A 164 4.02 2.53 -15.31
C ARG A 164 2.95 2.04 -16.30
N GLY A 165 2.52 0.80 -16.12
CA GLY A 165 1.47 0.21 -16.93
C GLY A 165 0.08 0.79 -16.64
N GLU A 166 -0.76 0.81 -17.66
CA GLU A 166 -2.18 1.14 -17.58
C GLU A 166 -3.02 -0.15 -17.43
N PRO A 167 -4.34 -0.07 -17.14
CA PRO A 167 -5.20 -1.23 -17.15
C PRO A 167 -5.08 -2.03 -18.47
N GLY A 168 -4.97 -3.35 -18.35
CA GLY A 168 -4.70 -4.27 -19.47
C GLY A 168 -3.22 -4.53 -19.75
N THR A 169 -2.29 -3.80 -19.12
CA THR A 169 -0.84 -4.09 -19.27
C THR A 169 -0.53 -5.51 -18.79
N GLY A 170 0.12 -6.31 -19.63
CA GLY A 170 0.45 -7.69 -19.30
C GLY A 170 1.49 -7.81 -18.20
N LEU A 171 1.41 -8.89 -17.44
CA LEU A 171 2.44 -9.27 -16.46
C LEU A 171 3.38 -10.32 -17.05
N LEU A 172 4.62 -10.28 -16.58
CA LEU A 172 5.73 -11.16 -16.97
C LEU A 172 6.69 -11.36 -15.81
N GLN A 173 7.65 -12.27 -15.98
CA GLN A 173 8.78 -12.41 -15.07
C GLN A 173 10.00 -11.62 -15.58
N ALA A 174 10.67 -10.90 -14.68
CA ALA A 174 11.82 -10.05 -15.00
C ALA A 174 12.95 -10.18 -13.97
N LYS A 175 14.17 -9.77 -14.35
CA LYS A 175 15.29 -9.69 -13.41
C LYS A 175 14.90 -8.83 -12.21
N GLN A 176 15.27 -9.27 -11.01
CA GLN A 176 15.00 -8.53 -9.78
C GLN A 176 15.79 -7.22 -9.80
N SER A 177 15.08 -6.10 -9.70
CA SER A 177 15.65 -4.75 -9.70
C SER A 177 15.24 -3.94 -8.48
N GLY A 178 14.15 -4.31 -7.80
CA GLY A 178 13.59 -3.53 -6.70
C GLY A 178 12.93 -2.20 -7.15
N ALA A 179 12.75 -2.00 -8.46
CA ALA A 179 11.97 -0.88 -8.98
C ALA A 179 10.54 -0.90 -8.44
N ASP A 180 9.90 0.25 -8.28
CA ASP A 180 8.54 0.32 -7.72
C ASP A 180 7.52 -0.47 -8.55
N SER A 181 7.79 -0.70 -9.84
CA SER A 181 6.96 -1.56 -10.70
C SER A 181 7.03 -3.04 -10.34
N GLN A 182 8.08 -3.49 -9.65
CA GLN A 182 8.24 -4.87 -9.16
C GLN A 182 7.82 -5.04 -7.70
N LEU A 183 7.41 -3.95 -7.04
CA LEU A 183 7.00 -3.97 -5.65
C LEU A 183 5.49 -4.15 -5.56
N TRP A 184 5.08 -5.20 -4.84
CA TRP A 184 3.69 -5.60 -4.69
C TRP A 184 3.28 -5.59 -3.22
N MET A 185 2.05 -5.19 -2.97
CA MET A 185 1.42 -5.19 -1.66
C MET A 185 0.25 -6.14 -1.65
N LEU A 186 0.11 -6.90 -0.58
CA LEU A 186 -1.07 -7.72 -0.32
C LEU A 186 -2.08 -6.89 0.47
N VAL A 187 -3.25 -6.68 -0.13
CA VAL A 187 -4.35 -5.88 0.45
C VAL A 187 -5.50 -6.81 0.82
N PRO A 188 -5.78 -7.07 2.10
CA PRO A 188 -6.90 -7.90 2.51
C PRO A 188 -8.26 -7.33 2.10
N THR A 189 -9.16 -8.21 1.67
CA THR A 189 -10.55 -7.88 1.32
C THR A 189 -11.45 -7.88 2.56
N ALA A 190 -12.66 -7.32 2.47
CA ALA A 190 -13.59 -7.15 3.59
C ALA A 190 -14.05 -8.47 4.27
N GLY A 191 -13.76 -9.65 3.68
CA GLY A 191 -14.02 -10.96 4.27
C GLY A 191 -12.81 -11.62 4.96
N GLY A 192 -11.59 -11.11 4.77
CA GLY A 192 -10.36 -11.63 5.40
C GLY A 192 -9.71 -12.85 4.73
N ASP A 193 -10.45 -13.59 3.89
CA ASP A 193 -9.97 -14.86 3.30
C ASP A 193 -9.26 -14.70 1.93
N ALA A 194 -9.28 -13.50 1.38
CA ALA A 194 -8.66 -13.16 0.11
C ALA A 194 -7.95 -11.81 0.18
N VAL A 195 -6.93 -11.66 -0.66
CA VAL A 195 -6.17 -10.43 -0.84
C VAL A 195 -6.20 -9.98 -2.30
N LEU A 196 -5.96 -8.69 -2.50
CA LEU A 196 -5.60 -8.11 -3.79
C LEU A 196 -4.07 -7.98 -3.84
N LEU A 197 -3.48 -8.22 -5.01
CA LEU A 197 -2.04 -8.04 -5.24
C LEU A 197 -1.81 -6.71 -5.95
N ARG A 198 -1.59 -5.64 -5.18
CA ARG A 198 -1.53 -4.25 -5.66
C ARG A 198 -0.09 -3.84 -6.01
N ASN A 199 0.10 -3.31 -7.20
CA ASN A 199 1.38 -2.79 -7.67
C ASN A 199 1.69 -1.41 -7.06
N ARG A 200 2.93 -1.19 -6.61
CA ARG A 200 3.35 0.08 -6.00
C ARG A 200 3.41 1.23 -7.01
N ALA A 201 3.91 1.00 -8.22
CA ALA A 201 4.12 2.08 -9.20
C ALA A 201 2.81 2.60 -9.79
N THR A 202 1.80 1.74 -9.94
CA THR A 202 0.55 2.06 -10.65
C THR A 202 -0.68 2.11 -9.74
N GLY A 203 -0.62 1.48 -8.56
CA GLY A 203 -1.79 1.29 -7.70
C GLY A 203 -2.83 0.30 -8.25
N LEU A 204 -2.59 -0.30 -9.42
CA LEU A 204 -3.44 -1.31 -10.05
C LEU A 204 -3.16 -2.70 -9.48
N LEU A 205 -4.06 -3.64 -9.75
CA LEU A 205 -4.04 -5.00 -9.24
C LEU A 205 -3.55 -5.98 -10.29
N ALA A 206 -2.86 -7.04 -9.88
CA ALA A 206 -2.66 -8.21 -10.72
C ALA A 206 -3.96 -9.05 -10.73
N GLY A 207 -4.54 -9.27 -11.91
CA GLY A 207 -5.76 -10.06 -12.07
C GLY A 207 -5.86 -10.71 -13.45
N THR A 208 -6.94 -11.45 -13.67
CA THR A 208 -7.14 -12.25 -14.90
C THR A 208 -8.00 -11.54 -15.96
N GLY A 209 -8.41 -10.29 -15.71
CA GLY A 209 -9.41 -9.57 -16.49
C GLY A 209 -10.80 -10.18 -16.36
N GLY A 210 -11.08 -10.89 -15.26
CA GLY A 210 -12.35 -11.61 -15.04
C GLY A 210 -12.51 -12.90 -15.84
N SER A 211 -11.54 -13.28 -16.68
CA SER A 211 -11.56 -14.57 -17.38
C SER A 211 -11.16 -15.71 -16.45
N GLY A 212 -11.86 -16.83 -16.57
CA GLY A 212 -11.55 -18.09 -15.91
C GLY A 212 -10.80 -19.09 -16.80
N ASP A 213 -10.32 -18.66 -17.97
CA ASP A 213 -9.70 -19.55 -18.95
C ASP A 213 -8.29 -19.97 -18.50
N GLU A 214 -7.95 -21.24 -18.74
CA GLU A 214 -6.61 -21.75 -18.58
C GLU A 214 -5.65 -21.03 -19.54
N GLY A 215 -4.45 -20.66 -19.05
CA GLY A 215 -3.48 -19.91 -19.85
C GLY A 215 -3.80 -18.43 -19.99
N ARG A 216 -4.88 -17.94 -19.39
CA ARG A 216 -5.19 -16.52 -19.39
C ARG A 216 -4.03 -15.75 -18.76
N ARG A 217 -3.47 -14.84 -19.55
CA ARG A 217 -2.43 -13.93 -19.10
C ARG A 217 -2.96 -12.99 -18.02
N LEU A 218 -2.15 -12.80 -16.97
CA LEU A 218 -2.43 -11.79 -15.95
C LEU A 218 -2.14 -10.39 -16.48
N THR A 219 -2.97 -9.45 -16.06
CA THR A 219 -2.86 -8.03 -16.42
C THR A 219 -2.94 -7.13 -15.19
N LEU A 220 -2.44 -5.91 -15.32
CA LEU A 220 -2.79 -4.83 -14.40
C LEU A 220 -4.25 -4.43 -14.62
N GLU A 221 -5.03 -4.31 -13.56
CA GLU A 221 -6.46 -3.97 -13.65
C GLU A 221 -6.97 -3.19 -12.43
N LYS A 222 -8.18 -2.66 -12.57
CA LYS A 222 -8.98 -2.20 -11.42
C LYS A 222 -9.60 -3.42 -10.72
N ASP A 223 -10.17 -3.26 -9.53
CA ASP A 223 -10.90 -4.35 -8.87
C ASP A 223 -12.06 -4.83 -9.77
N THR A 224 -11.98 -6.08 -10.20
CA THR A 224 -12.97 -6.76 -11.07
C THR A 224 -13.85 -7.74 -10.30
N GLY A 225 -13.79 -7.73 -8.97
CA GLY A 225 -14.38 -8.75 -8.15
C GLY A 225 -13.42 -9.93 -7.94
N ASP A 226 -13.98 -11.14 -7.91
CA ASP A 226 -13.23 -12.36 -7.57
C ASP A 226 -12.18 -12.74 -8.62
N GLY A 227 -12.25 -12.18 -9.84
CA GLY A 227 -11.19 -12.29 -10.86
C GLY A 227 -9.89 -11.56 -10.50
N SER A 228 -9.95 -10.60 -9.57
CA SER A 228 -8.79 -9.84 -9.07
C SER A 228 -8.38 -10.23 -7.64
N ARG A 229 -9.01 -11.26 -7.06
CA ARG A 229 -8.80 -11.71 -5.68
C ARG A 229 -8.08 -13.03 -5.63
N TRP A 230 -7.15 -13.12 -4.68
CA TRP A 230 -6.28 -14.27 -4.50
C TRP A 230 -6.36 -14.77 -3.05
N THR A 231 -6.54 -16.07 -2.88
CA THR A 231 -6.26 -16.76 -1.62
C THR A 231 -4.79 -17.17 -1.62
N LEU A 232 -4.08 -16.87 -0.53
CA LEU A 232 -2.69 -17.32 -0.35
C LEU A 232 -2.70 -18.67 0.34
N GLU A 233 -2.11 -19.67 -0.32
CA GLU A 233 -1.87 -20.99 0.24
C GLU A 233 -0.38 -21.16 0.50
N ARG A 234 0.00 -21.67 1.67
CA ARG A 234 1.39 -22.11 1.92
C ARG A 234 1.65 -23.44 1.24
N ASP A 235 2.82 -23.54 0.59
CA ASP A 235 3.40 -24.78 0.09
C ASP A 235 4.88 -24.84 0.53
N GLY A 236 5.11 -25.44 1.69
CA GLY A 236 6.41 -25.37 2.39
C GLY A 236 6.80 -23.92 2.71
N SER A 237 7.93 -23.48 2.17
CA SER A 237 8.44 -22.10 2.31
C SER A 237 7.91 -21.13 1.25
N TYR A 238 7.06 -21.59 0.33
CA TYR A 238 6.54 -20.81 -0.80
C TYR A 238 5.05 -20.55 -0.66
N PHE A 239 4.55 -19.63 -1.48
CA PHE A 239 3.15 -19.31 -1.62
C PHE A 239 2.62 -19.74 -2.99
N LEU A 240 1.37 -20.19 -2.99
CA LEU A 240 0.54 -20.30 -4.18
C LEU A 240 -0.53 -19.20 -4.09
N PHE A 241 -0.71 -18.47 -5.19
CA PHE A 241 -1.78 -17.47 -5.32
C PHE A 241 -2.93 -18.10 -6.09
N GLN A 242 -3.97 -18.57 -5.38
CA GLN A 242 -5.15 -19.16 -6.00
C GLN A 242 -6.21 -18.09 -6.27
N ASN A 243 -6.66 -17.96 -7.51
CA ASN A 243 -7.73 -17.05 -7.87
C ASN A 243 -9.06 -17.48 -7.21
N VAL A 244 -9.79 -16.53 -6.65
CA VAL A 244 -11.06 -16.82 -5.95
C VAL A 244 -12.13 -17.32 -6.91
N SER A 245 -12.21 -16.78 -8.13
CA SER A 245 -13.21 -17.17 -9.14
C SER A 245 -12.88 -18.51 -9.81
N SER A 246 -11.68 -18.64 -10.39
CA SER A 246 -11.33 -19.79 -11.25
C SER A 246 -10.73 -20.97 -10.48
N LYS A 247 -10.28 -20.78 -9.24
CA LYS A 247 -9.51 -21.74 -8.44
C LYS A 247 -8.15 -22.15 -9.04
N MET A 248 -7.74 -21.48 -10.12
CA MET A 248 -6.43 -21.62 -10.76
C MET A 248 -5.37 -20.79 -10.03
N ARG A 249 -4.10 -21.06 -10.30
CA ARG A 249 -2.96 -20.42 -9.63
C ARG A 249 -2.15 -19.55 -10.58
N ILE A 250 -1.54 -18.51 -10.04
CA ILE A 250 -0.54 -17.72 -10.78
C ILE A 250 0.65 -18.62 -11.11
N GLY A 251 0.98 -18.75 -12.39
CA GLY A 251 2.13 -19.51 -12.90
C GLY A 251 2.90 -18.76 -13.97
N VAL A 252 3.97 -19.38 -14.43
CA VAL A 252 4.77 -18.88 -15.55
C VAL A 252 4.49 -19.75 -16.76
N SER A 253 4.12 -19.12 -17.88
CA SER A 253 3.75 -19.85 -19.09
C SER A 253 4.83 -20.84 -19.50
N SER A 254 4.41 -22.09 -19.76
CA SER A 254 5.27 -23.22 -20.12
C SER A 254 6.41 -23.50 -19.14
N ALA A 255 6.26 -23.11 -17.86
CA ALA A 255 7.30 -23.17 -16.83
C ALA A 255 8.64 -22.54 -17.26
N SER A 256 8.59 -21.54 -18.16
CA SER A 256 9.79 -20.90 -18.69
C SER A 256 10.61 -20.23 -17.60
N THR A 257 11.94 -20.26 -17.74
CA THR A 257 12.87 -19.53 -16.87
C THR A 257 13.42 -18.26 -17.53
N GLU A 258 12.90 -17.89 -18.70
CA GLU A 258 13.39 -16.75 -19.48
C GLU A 258 12.80 -15.42 -18.98
N VAL A 259 13.63 -14.38 -19.05
CA VAL A 259 13.18 -13.00 -18.83
C VAL A 259 12.14 -12.64 -19.90
N GLY A 260 11.01 -12.09 -19.47
CA GLY A 260 9.92 -11.69 -20.35
C GLY A 260 8.83 -12.74 -20.51
N ALA A 261 9.01 -13.97 -20.00
CA ALA A 261 7.97 -14.98 -20.05
C ALA A 261 6.70 -14.51 -19.34
N HIS A 262 5.55 -14.76 -19.96
CA HIS A 262 4.26 -14.29 -19.47
C HIS A 262 3.83 -15.02 -18.19
N VAL A 263 3.23 -14.24 -17.30
CA VAL A 263 2.57 -14.79 -16.11
C VAL A 263 1.10 -15.04 -16.46
N VAL A 264 0.64 -16.25 -16.17
CA VAL A 264 -0.69 -16.76 -16.55
C VAL A 264 -1.40 -17.35 -15.34
N GLN A 265 -2.71 -17.54 -15.42
CA GLN A 265 -3.38 -18.48 -14.53
C GLN A 265 -3.36 -19.87 -15.15
N TRP A 266 -3.17 -20.88 -14.31
CA TRP A 266 -3.19 -22.27 -14.73
C TRP A 266 -3.71 -23.17 -13.62
N LYS A 267 -4.25 -24.34 -13.97
CA LYS A 267 -4.59 -25.35 -12.96
C LYS A 267 -3.31 -25.79 -12.22
N LYS A 268 -3.47 -26.33 -11.02
CA LYS A 268 -2.33 -26.93 -10.32
C LYS A 268 -1.96 -28.22 -11.04
N ASP A 269 -0.77 -28.27 -11.62
CA ASP A 269 -0.23 -29.49 -12.20
C ASP A 269 0.70 -30.19 -11.19
N GLU A 270 0.51 -31.50 -10.99
CA GLU A 270 1.33 -32.33 -10.11
C GLU A 270 2.69 -32.60 -10.76
N GLY A 271 3.61 -31.64 -10.68
CA GLY A 271 5.00 -31.84 -11.13
C GLY A 271 5.74 -30.57 -11.52
N LEU A 272 5.03 -29.49 -11.84
CA LEU A 272 5.63 -28.19 -12.16
C LEU A 272 5.62 -27.28 -10.94
N GLU A 273 6.74 -26.60 -10.71
CA GLU A 273 6.93 -25.71 -9.57
C GLU A 273 6.77 -24.21 -9.93
N ASP A 274 6.35 -23.92 -11.17
CA ASP A 274 6.24 -22.56 -11.71
C ASP A 274 5.11 -21.73 -11.05
N HIS A 275 4.24 -22.38 -10.28
CA HIS A 275 3.22 -21.73 -9.45
C HIS A 275 3.71 -21.33 -8.04
N ARG A 276 4.94 -21.70 -7.66
CA ARG A 276 5.51 -21.42 -6.34
C ARG A 276 6.21 -20.06 -6.34
N TRP A 277 5.78 -19.18 -5.45
CA TRP A 277 6.31 -17.82 -5.34
C TRP A 277 6.88 -17.56 -3.94
N ASN A 278 8.03 -16.91 -3.88
CA ASN A 278 8.61 -16.38 -2.66
C ASN A 278 8.23 -14.89 -2.52
N LEU A 279 7.87 -14.47 -1.31
CA LEU A 279 7.60 -13.08 -0.98
C LEU A 279 8.80 -12.49 -0.26
N VAL A 280 9.66 -11.81 -1.03
CA VAL A 280 10.88 -11.21 -0.51
C VAL A 280 10.58 -9.77 -0.12
N ALA A 281 10.66 -9.47 1.18
CA ALA A 281 10.41 -8.12 1.68
C ALA A 281 11.32 -7.09 0.98
N ALA A 282 10.71 -6.02 0.50
CA ALA A 282 11.43 -4.90 -0.09
C ALA A 282 12.28 -4.23 1.00
N LYS A 283 13.55 -3.96 0.70
CA LYS A 283 14.36 -3.12 1.57
C LYS A 283 13.79 -1.68 1.55
N PRO A 284 13.72 -0.99 2.69
CA PRO A 284 13.46 0.44 2.71
C PRO A 284 14.47 1.14 1.78
N LYS A 285 13.98 2.07 0.95
CA LYS A 285 14.84 2.94 0.14
C LYS A 285 15.38 4.07 1.00
#